data_AF-A0A956QTJ0-F1
#
_entry.id   AF-A0A956QTJ0-F1
#
_cell.length_a   1.000
_cell.length_b   1.000
_cell.length_c   1.000
_cell.angle_alpha   90.00
_cell.angle_beta   90.00
_cell.angle_gamma   90.00
#
_symmetry.space_group_name_H-M   'P 1'
#
loop_
_entity.id
_entity.type
_entity.pdbx_description
1 polymer ?
#
loop_
_entity_poly.entity_id
_entity_poly.type
_entity_poly.pdbx_seq_one_letter_code
_entity_poly.pdbx_strand_id
1 'polypeptide(L)'
;MPVRWPTPLDYDEAVQFAEVSFNDPELQRGEVELTPLGLPKVASGNFASVYRMNCGLKSYAVKCFLRNVSGQSRRYSLISDFTSTSRV
;
A
#
# COMPACT_ATOMS: atom_id res chain seq x y z
N MET A 1 -8.82 -23.82 -6.19
CA MET A 1 -8.09 -22.90 -7.09
C MET A 1 -6.96 -22.24 -6.30
N PRO A 2 -5.73 -22.12 -6.82
CA PRO A 2 -4.68 -21.39 -6.11
C PRO A 2 -5.06 -19.90 -6.00
N VAL A 3 -4.87 -19.30 -4.84
CA VAL A 3 -5.07 -17.86 -4.62
C VAL A 3 -4.01 -17.12 -5.45
N ARG A 4 -4.45 -16.43 -6.51
CA ARG A 4 -3.58 -15.61 -7.34
C ARG A 4 -3.31 -14.29 -6.62
N TRP A 5 -2.03 -13.95 -6.45
CA TRP A 5 -1.64 -12.65 -5.93
C TRP A 5 -1.96 -11.55 -6.94
N PRO A 6 -2.35 -10.35 -6.49
CA PRO A 6 -2.60 -9.24 -7.40
C PRO A 6 -1.33 -8.87 -8.17
N THR A 7 -1.52 -8.53 -9.44
CA THR A 7 -0.48 -7.99 -10.32
C THR A 7 -0.25 -6.51 -10.04
N PRO A 8 0.84 -5.90 -10.55
CA PRO A 8 1.03 -4.46 -10.43
C PRO A 8 -0.14 -3.65 -11.00
N LEU A 9 -0.73 -4.11 -12.11
CA LEU A 9 -1.88 -3.45 -12.74
C LEU A 9 -3.12 -3.50 -11.85
N ASP A 10 -3.38 -4.65 -11.21
CA ASP A 10 -4.50 -4.79 -10.27
C ASP A 10 -4.36 -3.78 -9.10
N TYR A 11 -3.13 -3.54 -8.64
CA TYR A 11 -2.87 -2.53 -7.61
C TYR A 11 -2.98 -1.10 -8.14
N ASP A 12 -2.50 -0.80 -9.34
CA ASP A 12 -2.65 0.52 -9.97
C ASP A 12 -4.12 0.91 -10.13
N GLU A 13 -4.99 -0.04 -10.49
CA GLU A 13 -6.43 0.19 -10.54
C GLU A 13 -7.01 0.38 -9.14
N ALA A 14 -6.72 -0.53 -8.20
CA ALA A 14 -7.30 -0.52 -6.86
C ALA A 14 -7.02 0.77 -6.08
N VAL A 15 -5.79 1.32 -6.17
CA VAL A 15 -5.44 2.55 -5.42
C VAL A 15 -6.18 3.80 -5.90
N GLN A 16 -6.70 3.79 -7.12
CA GLN A 16 -7.55 4.88 -7.63
C GLN A 16 -8.96 4.82 -7.03
N PHE A 17 -9.40 3.65 -6.57
CA PHE A 17 -10.69 3.42 -5.91
C PHE A 17 -10.48 3.14 -4.41
N ALA A 18 -9.87 4.10 -3.70
CA ALA A 18 -9.45 3.95 -2.31
C ALA A 18 -10.60 3.59 -1.37
N GLU A 19 -11.79 4.16 -1.59
CA GLU A 19 -13.00 3.96 -0.79
C GLU A 19 -13.44 2.49 -0.65
N VAL A 20 -13.21 1.67 -1.69
CA VAL A 20 -13.59 0.24 -1.71
C VAL A 20 -12.39 -0.69 -1.58
N SER A 21 -11.18 -0.19 -1.83
CA SER A 21 -9.96 -1.02 -1.86
C SER A 21 -9.25 -1.08 -0.51
N PHE A 22 -9.49 -0.13 0.39
CA PHE A 22 -8.92 -0.11 1.74
C PHE A 22 -9.95 -0.44 2.82
N ASN A 23 -9.49 -1.09 3.89
CA ASN A 23 -10.29 -1.30 5.11
C ASN A 23 -10.11 -0.19 6.16
N ASP A 24 -9.03 0.59 6.06
CA ASP A 24 -8.74 1.68 6.99
C ASP A 24 -9.53 2.94 6.60
N PRO A 25 -10.38 3.50 7.48
CA PRO A 25 -11.22 4.66 7.15
C PRO A 25 -10.46 5.93 6.78
N GLU A 26 -9.21 6.10 7.23
CA GLU A 26 -8.37 7.24 6.86
C GLU A 26 -7.84 7.06 5.43
N LEU A 27 -7.41 5.85 5.07
CA LEU A 27 -6.98 5.50 3.71
C LEU A 27 -8.15 5.48 2.71
N GLN A 28 -9.34 5.05 3.11
CA GLN A 28 -10.54 5.07 2.26
C GLN A 28 -10.90 6.48 1.77
N ARG A 29 -10.58 7.50 2.58
CA ARG A 29 -10.78 8.92 2.23
C ARG A 29 -9.53 9.55 1.61
N GLY A 30 -8.51 8.75 1.36
CA GLY A 30 -7.24 9.18 0.81
C GLY A 30 -7.24 9.25 -0.71
N GLU A 31 -6.40 10.12 -1.24
CA GLU A 31 -6.17 10.23 -2.68
C GLU A 31 -4.73 9.79 -3.01
N VAL A 32 -4.58 8.94 -4.03
CA VAL A 32 -3.27 8.53 -4.53
C VAL A 32 -2.59 9.67 -5.28
N GLU A 33 -1.29 9.86 -5.08
CA GLU A 33 -0.51 10.82 -5.87
C GLU A 33 -0.49 10.37 -7.35
N LEU A 34 -0.88 11.27 -8.26
CA LEU A 34 -0.88 11.01 -9.69
C LEU A 34 0.33 11.64 -10.39
N THR A 35 0.71 11.04 -11.51
CA THR A 35 1.63 11.61 -12.49
C THR A 35 0.93 12.72 -13.31
N PRO A 36 1.68 13.54 -14.06
CA PRO A 36 1.07 14.54 -14.95
C PRO A 36 0.14 13.96 -16.03
N LEU A 37 0.22 12.65 -16.29
CA LEU A 37 -0.66 11.94 -17.23
C LEU A 37 -1.94 11.40 -16.57
N GLY A 38 -2.15 11.67 -15.28
CA GLY A 38 -3.31 11.20 -14.53
C GLY A 38 -3.22 9.74 -14.05
N LEU A 39 -2.07 9.09 -14.20
CA LEU A 39 -1.85 7.72 -13.72
C LEU A 39 -1.26 7.70 -12.31
N PRO A 40 -1.55 6.69 -11.47
CA PRO A 40 -0.92 6.52 -10.16
C PRO A 40 0.60 6.60 -10.23
N LYS A 41 1.17 7.48 -9.41
CA LYS A 41 2.61 7.58 -9.24
C LYS A 41 3.09 6.46 -8.32
N VAL A 42 3.70 5.45 -8.93
CA VAL A 42 4.14 4.24 -8.25
C VAL A 42 5.66 4.15 -8.20
N ALA A 43 6.20 3.82 -7.03
CA ALA A 43 7.54 3.26 -6.89
C ALA A 43 7.44 1.74 -7.00
N SER A 44 7.59 1.22 -8.22
CA SER A 44 7.44 -0.21 -8.53
C SER A 44 8.77 -0.95 -8.48
N GLY A 45 8.74 -2.21 -8.05
CA GLY A 45 9.89 -3.11 -8.06
C GLY A 45 9.47 -4.57 -7.96
N ASN A 46 10.44 -5.49 -8.03
CA ASN A 46 10.17 -6.94 -8.09
C ASN A 46 9.34 -7.47 -6.90
N PHE A 47 9.41 -6.82 -5.73
CA PHE A 47 8.81 -7.32 -4.49
C PHE A 47 7.47 -6.66 -4.15
N ALA A 48 7.31 -5.39 -4.50
CA ALA A 48 6.16 -4.58 -4.11
C ALA A 48 6.02 -3.35 -5.00
N SER A 49 4.79 -2.86 -5.10
CA SER A 49 4.47 -1.52 -5.57
C SER A 49 4.20 -0.62 -4.36
N VAL A 50 4.75 0.59 -4.36
CA VAL A 50 4.53 1.56 -3.28
C VAL A 50 3.89 2.83 -3.82
N TYR A 51 2.82 3.27 -3.18
CA TYR A 51 2.05 4.45 -3.54
C TYR A 51 2.05 5.45 -2.40
N ARG A 52 2.05 6.74 -2.72
CA ARG A 52 1.79 7.78 -1.73
C ARG A 52 0.29 8.09 -1.72
N MET A 53 -0.34 7.97 -0.56
CA MET A 53 -1.71 8.37 -0.30
C MET A 53 -1.73 9.65 0.53
N ASN A 54 -2.45 10.67 0.09
CA ASN A 54 -2.69 11.88 0.87
C ASN A 54 -4.05 11.77 1.54
N CYS A 55 -4.08 11.80 2.87
CA CYS A 55 -5.27 11.59 3.69
C CYS A 55 -5.45 12.78 4.64
N GLY A 56 -6.02 13.87 4.12
CA GLY A 56 -6.14 15.14 4.86
C GLY A 56 -4.77 15.73 5.23
N LEU A 57 -4.48 15.83 6.53
CA LEU A 57 -3.23 16.42 7.04
C LEU A 57 -2.04 15.43 7.04
N LYS A 58 -2.27 14.16 6.73
CA LYS A 58 -1.23 13.13 6.73
C LYS A 58 -0.98 12.58 5.34
N SER A 59 0.25 12.14 5.10
CA SER A 59 0.60 11.32 3.95
C SER A 59 1.03 9.94 4.41
N TYR A 60 0.56 8.91 3.71
CA TYR A 60 0.90 7.51 3.94
C TYR A 60 1.62 6.93 2.74
N ALA A 61 2.53 5.98 3.00
CA ALA A 61 3.09 5.11 1.97
C ALA A 61 2.36 3.76 2.04
N VAL A 62 1.60 3.42 1.01
CA VAL A 62 0.92 2.15 0.88
C VAL A 62 1.82 1.19 0.11
N LYS A 63 2.25 0.11 0.76
CA LYS A 63 3.12 -0.92 0.17
C LYS A 63 2.32 -2.17 -0.16
N CYS A 64 2.13 -2.41 -1.45
CA CYS A 64 1.40 -3.54 -2.00
C CYS A 64 2.37 -4.66 -2.41
N PHE A 65 2.31 -5.83 -1.77
CA PHE A 65 3.20 -6.94 -2.08
C PHE A 65 2.71 -7.74 -3.29
N LEU A 66 3.64 -8.09 -4.20
CA LEU A 66 3.34 -8.79 -5.44
C LEU A 66 3.48 -10.32 -5.32
N ARG A 67 3.96 -10.81 -4.18
CA ARG A 67 4.13 -12.22 -3.90
C ARG A 67 4.15 -12.50 -2.40
N ASN A 68 3.75 -13.70 -2.03
CA ASN A 68 3.97 -14.19 -0.67
C ASN A 68 5.46 -14.46 -0.46
N VAL A 69 6.01 -13.94 0.62
CA VAL A 69 7.33 -14.36 1.12
C VAL A 69 7.13 -14.95 2.51
N SER A 70 7.69 -16.13 2.77
CA SER A 70 7.55 -16.79 4.07
C SER A 70 7.95 -15.87 5.22
N GLY A 71 7.09 -15.84 6.26
CA GLY A 71 7.32 -15.00 7.44
C GLY A 71 7.15 -13.48 7.22
N GLN A 72 6.69 -13.02 6.05
CA GLN A 72 6.48 -11.59 5.78
C GLN A 72 5.57 -10.92 6.81
N SER A 73 4.39 -11.49 7.08
CA SER A 73 3.45 -10.92 8.07
C SER A 73 4.08 -10.85 9.46
N ARG A 74 4.81 -11.88 9.88
CA ARG A 74 5.48 -11.91 11.18
C ARG A 74 6.57 -10.84 11.28
N ARG A 75 7.38 -10.65 10.23
CA ARG A 75 8.40 -9.60 10.21
C ARG A 75 7.78 -8.21 10.33
N TYR A 76 6.70 -7.94 9.60
CA TYR A 76 6.01 -6.65 9.66
C TYR A 76 5.31 -6.41 11.00
N SER A 77 4.74 -7.44 11.63
CA SER A 77 4.24 -7.35 13.00
C SER A 77 5.33 -6.92 13.97
N LEU A 78 6.49 -7.60 13.96
CA LEU A 78 7.60 -7.28 14.85
C LEU A 78 8.16 -5.87 14.62
N ILE A 79 8.24 -5.41 13.36
CA ILE A 79 8.65 -4.03 13.04
C ILE A 79 7.63 -3.03 13.58
N SER A 80 6.33 -3.31 13.45
CA SER A 80 5.26 -2.46 13.99
C SER A 80 5.32 -2.39 15.51
N ASP A 81 5.51 -3.53 16.19
CA ASP A 81 5.64 -3.60 17.65
C ASP A 81 6.87 -2.82 18.14
N PHE A 82 8.00 -2.96 17.45
CA PHE A 82 9.23 -2.26 17.80
C PHE A 82 9.12 -0.74 17.60
N THR A 83 8.56 -0.29 16.48
CA THR A 83 8.43 1.14 16.15
C THR A 83 7.33 1.84 16.95
N SER A 84 6.26 1.12 17.35
CA SER A 84 5.25 1.64 18.27
C SER A 84 5.78 1.82 19.69
N THR A 85 6.67 0.92 20.14
CA THR A 85 7.31 1.00 21.46
C THR A 85 8.41 2.07 21.51
N SER A 86 9.09 2.33 20.41
CA SER A 86 10.28 3.19 20.35
C SER A 86 10.01 4.56 19.75
N ARG A 87 8.86 5.19 20.06
CA ARG A 87 8.65 6.60 19.71
C ARG A 87 9.66 7.47 20.46
N VAL A 88 10.84 7.66 19.86
CA VAL A 88 11.82 8.72 20.15
C VAL A 88 11.32 10.01 19.55
#